data_AF-A0A970A8K0-F1
#
_entry.id   AF-A0A970A8K0-F1
#
_cell.length_a   1.000
_cell.length_b   1.000
_cell.length_c   1.000
_cell.angle_alpha   90.00
_cell.angle_beta   90.00
_cell.angle_gamma   90.00
#
_symmetry.space_group_name_H-M   'P 1'
#
loop_
_entity.id
_entity.type
_entity.pdbx_description
1 polymer ?
#
loop_
_entity_poly.entity_id
_entity_poly.type
_entity_poly.pdbx_seq_one_letter_code
_entity_poly.pdbx_strand_id
1 'polypeptide(L)'
;MKQKNSWISAICYVILPLLLLFVATGCGGSSSSDGRQTLPGENPLGPGSSITPPGGDPTTPPGGNPPGGDPTTPPGGDPPAGDPTPEEHVALGWQSFQETNYTNAINHFKPVTEIINPSTPNEKTAKQEALSGLGWSYYMNKNSGGASAQNQLDMAIDKFTEAINMGSHSANAINEARLGAAYIYLLTNDFSRAANYLQSLNTENISQNEHLGNLDQSHIHALLAYTYYLRDETIKANEQLDIAISLSSTSSLVNSIRQIVRNQ
;
A
#
# COMPACT_ATOMS: atom_id res chain seq x y z
N MET A 1 -28.38 4.71 -50.36
CA MET A 1 -27.86 4.00 -49.17
C MET A 1 -26.34 3.96 -49.22
N LYS A 2 -25.65 4.82 -48.46
CA LYS A 2 -24.27 4.65 -47.91
C LYS A 2 -23.79 5.99 -47.36
N GLN A 3 -24.11 6.25 -46.08
CA GLN A 3 -23.43 7.28 -45.30
C GLN A 3 -23.53 6.90 -43.81
N LYS A 4 -22.71 5.94 -43.40
CA LYS A 4 -22.35 5.67 -42.00
C LYS A 4 -20.85 5.41 -42.07
N ASN A 5 -20.04 6.35 -41.59
CA ASN A 5 -18.61 6.22 -41.23
C ASN A 5 -17.94 7.58 -40.91
N SER A 6 -18.67 8.71 -40.87
CA SER A 6 -18.06 10.02 -40.57
C SER A 6 -17.90 10.35 -39.07
N TRP A 7 -18.47 9.55 -38.16
CA TRP A 7 -18.52 9.91 -36.74
C TRP A 7 -17.33 9.39 -35.91
N ILE A 8 -16.61 8.39 -36.42
CA ILE A 8 -15.49 7.78 -35.69
C ILE A 8 -14.24 8.67 -35.77
N SER A 9 -14.03 9.40 -36.88
CA SER A 9 -12.89 10.32 -37.01
C SER A 9 -13.02 11.60 -36.18
N ALA A 10 -14.24 12.05 -35.85
CA ALA A 10 -14.43 13.27 -35.05
C ALA A 10 -14.14 13.07 -33.56
N ILE A 11 -14.33 11.84 -33.04
CA ILE A 11 -14.10 11.50 -31.63
C ILE A 11 -12.59 11.43 -31.33
N CYS A 12 -11.76 11.00 -32.29
CA CYS A 12 -10.31 10.96 -32.11
C CYS A 12 -9.62 12.33 -32.01
N TYR A 13 -10.23 13.43 -32.50
CA TYR A 13 -9.60 14.75 -32.46
C TYR A 13 -9.95 15.59 -31.22
N VAL A 14 -11.01 15.24 -30.49
CA VAL A 14 -11.46 16.00 -29.30
C VAL A 14 -10.95 15.39 -27.99
N ILE A 15 -10.70 14.07 -27.96
CA ILE A 15 -10.22 13.37 -26.75
C ILE A 15 -8.68 13.47 -26.62
N LEU A 16 -7.94 13.57 -27.73
CA LEU A 16 -6.48 13.64 -27.71
C LEU A 16 -5.89 14.93 -27.07
N PRO A 17 -6.47 16.13 -27.24
CA PRO A 17 -5.95 17.33 -26.57
C PRO A 17 -6.41 17.49 -25.11
N LEU A 18 -7.44 16.76 -24.64
CA LEU A 18 -7.89 16.84 -23.25
C LEU A 18 -6.98 16.06 -22.28
N LEU A 19 -6.27 15.04 -22.78
CA LEU A 19 -5.23 14.33 -22.01
C LEU A 19 -3.93 15.15 -21.84
N LEU A 20 -3.71 16.18 -22.67
CA LEU A 20 -2.51 17.04 -22.63
C LEU A 20 -2.65 18.24 -21.67
N LEU A 21 -3.84 18.53 -21.16
CA LEU A 21 -4.11 19.73 -20.35
C LEU A 21 -3.84 19.57 -18.85
N PHE A 22 -3.41 18.40 -18.38
CA PHE A 22 -3.02 18.17 -16.97
C PHE A 22 -1.52 18.33 -16.68
N VAL A 23 -0.69 18.71 -17.66
CA VAL A 23 0.78 18.85 -17.47
C VAL A 23 1.23 20.31 -17.24
N ALA A 24 0.31 21.27 -17.16
CA ALA A 24 0.69 22.70 -17.18
C ALA A 24 0.16 23.55 -16.02
N THR A 25 0.26 23.07 -14.77
CA THR A 25 0.36 23.96 -13.58
C THR A 25 1.18 23.27 -12.49
N GLY A 26 2.50 23.29 -12.65
CA GLY A 26 3.46 22.75 -11.69
C GLY A 26 4.84 23.36 -11.93
N CYS A 27 4.93 24.69 -11.86
CA CYS A 27 6.19 25.40 -11.85
C CYS A 27 6.83 25.26 -10.47
N GLY A 28 7.92 24.49 -10.37
CA GLY A 28 8.83 24.53 -9.22
C GLY A 28 9.44 23.19 -8.81
N GLY A 29 10.58 22.83 -9.40
CA GLY A 29 11.66 22.12 -8.69
C GLY A 29 11.76 20.60 -8.86
N SER A 30 12.86 20.18 -9.48
CA SER A 30 13.57 18.89 -9.29
C SER A 30 12.92 17.62 -9.86
N SER A 31 13.15 17.43 -11.16
CA SER A 31 13.69 16.21 -11.80
C SER A 31 13.73 14.91 -11.00
N SER A 32 12.78 14.01 -11.27
CA SER A 32 13.02 12.64 -11.79
C SER A 32 11.66 11.96 -12.01
N SER A 33 10.99 12.30 -13.11
CA SER A 33 9.72 11.67 -13.48
C SER A 33 9.98 10.36 -14.22
N ASP A 34 10.13 9.27 -13.48
CA ASP A 34 9.79 7.96 -14.03
C ASP A 34 8.29 7.99 -14.34
N GLY A 35 7.90 7.77 -15.59
CA GLY A 35 6.53 7.91 -16.10
C GLY A 35 5.52 6.90 -15.54
N ARG A 36 5.52 6.66 -14.23
CA ARG A 36 4.56 5.81 -13.54
C ARG A 36 3.24 6.55 -13.38
N GLN A 37 2.17 5.89 -13.77
CA GLN A 37 0.82 6.26 -13.42
C GLN A 37 0.65 6.14 -11.90
N THR A 38 0.44 7.26 -11.20
CA THR A 38 -0.03 7.24 -9.81
C THR A 38 -1.39 6.56 -9.80
N LEU A 39 -1.50 5.41 -9.12
CA LEU A 39 -2.79 4.72 -9.03
C LEU A 39 -3.79 5.61 -8.27
N PRO A 40 -5.08 5.63 -8.62
CA PRO A 40 -6.10 6.27 -7.80
C PRO A 40 -6.02 5.74 -6.36
N GLY A 41 -5.79 6.63 -5.39
CA GLY A 41 -5.69 6.27 -3.97
C GLY A 41 -4.28 5.90 -3.50
N GLU A 42 -3.26 5.98 -4.35
CA GLU A 42 -1.90 6.05 -3.85
C GLU A 42 -1.71 7.35 -3.09
N ASN A 43 -1.61 7.23 -1.76
CA ASN A 43 -0.79 8.19 -1.04
C ASN A 43 0.62 8.05 -1.64
N PRO A 44 1.24 9.11 -2.19
CA PRO A 44 2.63 9.04 -2.67
C PRO A 44 3.62 8.63 -1.55
N LEU A 45 3.16 8.64 -0.29
CA LEU A 45 3.88 8.24 0.92
C LEU A 45 3.41 6.88 1.49
N GLY A 46 2.54 6.15 0.79
CA GLY A 46 2.01 4.85 1.23
C GLY A 46 1.05 4.92 2.43
N PRO A 47 0.61 3.76 2.93
CA PRO A 47 -0.21 3.67 4.14
C PRO A 47 0.52 4.30 5.34
N GLY A 48 -0.17 5.12 6.13
CA GLY A 48 0.38 5.73 7.36
C GLY A 48 0.79 7.21 7.27
N SER A 49 0.88 7.84 6.09
CA SER A 49 1.18 9.28 6.02
C SER A 49 -0.08 10.15 6.16
N SER A 50 -0.64 10.14 7.37
CA SER A 50 -1.42 11.25 7.88
C SER A 50 -0.43 12.30 8.39
N ILE A 51 -0.15 13.33 7.57
CA ILE A 51 0.57 14.52 8.00
C ILE A 51 -0.34 15.34 8.94
N THR A 52 -0.47 14.90 10.18
CA THR A 52 -0.80 15.78 11.31
C THR A 52 -0.20 15.18 12.58
N PRO A 53 1.05 15.53 12.93
CA PRO A 53 1.52 15.40 14.30
C PRO A 53 0.69 16.37 15.17
N PRO A 54 0.18 15.98 16.34
CA PRO A 54 -0.28 16.96 17.31
C PRO A 54 0.95 17.71 17.86
N GLY A 55 1.17 18.93 17.38
CA GLY A 55 2.01 19.94 18.02
C GLY A 55 3.51 19.64 18.08
N GLY A 56 4.27 20.11 17.08
CA GLY A 56 5.73 20.22 17.15
C GLY A 56 6.19 21.52 16.49
N ASP A 57 6.87 22.37 17.26
CA ASP A 57 7.40 23.70 16.94
C ASP A 57 8.31 23.70 15.67
N PRO A 58 8.11 24.59 14.68
CA PRO A 58 8.79 24.52 13.37
C PRO A 58 10.17 25.20 13.35
N THR A 59 11.15 24.73 14.13
CA THR A 59 12.49 25.37 14.17
C THR A 59 13.72 24.49 13.90
N THR A 60 13.58 23.26 13.37
CA THR A 60 14.78 22.44 13.02
C THR A 60 14.98 22.26 11.50
N PRO A 61 16.15 22.60 10.93
CA PRO A 61 16.44 22.42 9.50
C PRO A 61 16.87 20.98 9.16
N PRO A 62 16.78 20.55 7.88
CA PRO A 62 17.02 19.17 7.47
C PRO A 62 18.53 18.93 7.28
N GLY A 63 19.11 18.04 8.08
CA GLY A 63 20.49 17.58 7.87
C GLY A 63 21.17 17.16 9.15
N GLY A 64 21.16 15.85 9.42
CA GLY A 64 22.00 15.24 10.45
C GLY A 64 21.63 13.79 10.64
N ASN A 65 22.51 12.86 10.23
CA ASN A 65 22.51 11.52 10.79
C ASN A 65 22.64 11.65 12.32
N PRO A 66 21.78 11.02 13.14
CA PRO A 66 22.10 10.90 14.55
C PRO A 66 23.22 9.86 14.72
N PRO A 67 24.23 10.12 15.56
CA PRO A 67 25.14 9.09 16.04
C PRO A 67 24.37 8.16 17.00
N GLY A 68 24.74 6.88 16.99
CA GLY A 68 24.05 5.79 17.69
C GLY A 68 23.55 6.15 19.10
N GLY A 69 22.24 6.05 19.27
CA GLY A 69 21.55 6.12 20.56
C GLY A 69 21.16 4.72 21.01
N ASP A 70 21.60 4.38 22.22
CA ASP A 70 21.28 3.19 22.99
C ASP A 70 19.75 3.03 23.19
N PRO A 71 19.14 1.85 22.97
CA PRO A 71 17.70 1.66 23.12
C PRO A 71 17.36 1.36 24.58
N THR A 72 17.22 2.38 25.42
CA THR A 72 16.77 2.19 26.81
C THR A 72 15.35 2.72 27.04
N THR A 73 14.42 1.76 27.06
CA THR A 73 13.34 1.59 28.07
C THR A 73 11.97 2.27 27.80
N PRO A 74 10.89 1.49 27.57
CA PRO A 74 9.52 1.95 27.77
C PRO A 74 9.20 2.01 29.28
N PRO A 75 8.32 2.92 29.74
CA PRO A 75 8.05 3.09 31.17
C PRO A 75 7.20 1.93 31.70
N GLY A 76 7.83 0.92 32.31
CA GLY A 76 7.09 -0.08 33.10
C GLY A 76 7.78 -1.43 33.34
N GLY A 77 8.93 -1.45 34.01
CA GLY A 77 9.48 -2.64 34.69
C GLY A 77 10.42 -3.51 33.83
N ASP A 78 11.72 -3.39 34.08
CA ASP A 78 12.76 -4.18 33.39
C ASP A 78 12.74 -5.67 33.78
N PRO A 79 12.85 -6.59 32.80
CA PRO A 79 13.84 -7.66 32.81
C PRO A 79 15.15 -7.19 32.11
N PRO A 80 16.29 -7.83 32.38
CA PRO A 80 17.62 -7.36 31.94
C PRO A 80 17.77 -7.40 30.41
N ALA A 81 18.71 -6.60 29.89
CA ALA A 81 19.17 -6.57 28.50
C ALA A 81 19.35 -7.98 27.90
N GLY A 82 18.30 -8.45 27.22
CA GLY A 82 18.29 -9.61 26.35
C GLY A 82 17.92 -9.16 24.94
N ASP A 83 18.18 -10.02 23.95
CA ASP A 83 17.72 -9.76 22.58
C ASP A 83 16.19 -9.55 22.58
N PRO A 84 15.66 -8.58 21.83
CA PRO A 84 14.22 -8.32 21.81
C PRO A 84 13.44 -9.59 21.43
N THR A 85 12.30 -9.77 22.06
CA THR A 85 11.34 -10.83 21.72
C THR A 85 10.81 -10.64 20.28
N PRO A 86 10.28 -11.71 19.65
CA PRO A 86 9.64 -11.60 18.33
C PRO A 86 8.59 -10.49 18.24
N GLU A 87 7.77 -10.34 19.28
CA GLU A 87 6.71 -9.33 19.37
C GLU A 87 7.27 -7.91 19.50
N GLU A 88 8.34 -7.73 20.29
CA GLU A 88 9.04 -6.44 20.39
C GLU A 88 9.68 -6.04 19.06
N HIS A 89 10.28 -6.99 18.34
CA HIS A 89 10.79 -6.74 16.99
C HIS A 89 9.68 -6.31 16.02
N VAL A 90 8.49 -6.93 16.07
CA VAL A 90 7.35 -6.52 15.25
C VAL A 90 6.91 -5.10 15.59
N ALA A 91 6.77 -4.77 16.88
CA ALA A 91 6.37 -3.43 17.34
C ALA A 91 7.38 -2.35 16.88
N LEU A 92 8.68 -2.58 17.06
CA LEU A 92 9.74 -1.67 16.60
C LEU A 92 9.77 -1.52 15.08
N GLY A 93 9.47 -2.60 14.36
CA GLY A 93 9.35 -2.59 12.90
C GLY A 93 8.23 -1.68 12.43
N TRP A 94 7.03 -1.80 13.02
CA TRP A 94 5.90 -0.95 12.68
C TRP A 94 6.10 0.50 13.11
N GLN A 95 6.73 0.75 14.26
CA GLN A 95 7.13 2.10 14.66
C GLN A 95 8.05 2.73 13.60
N SER A 96 9.12 2.03 13.21
CA SER A 96 10.05 2.51 12.18
C SER A 96 9.35 2.73 10.84
N PHE A 97 8.36 1.88 10.51
CA PHE A 97 7.55 2.02 9.30
C PHE A 97 6.70 3.30 9.32
N GLN A 98 6.04 3.59 10.44
CA GLN A 98 5.23 4.81 10.62
C GLN A 98 6.10 6.09 10.58
N GLU A 99 7.34 6.00 11.06
CA GLU A 99 8.35 7.05 10.96
C GLU A 99 8.94 7.18 9.54
N THR A 100 8.43 6.43 8.56
CA THR A 100 8.91 6.35 7.16
C THR A 100 10.36 5.86 7.03
N ASN A 101 10.92 5.28 8.09
CA ASN A 101 12.25 4.68 8.09
C ASN A 101 12.18 3.20 7.68
N TYR A 102 11.85 2.97 6.41
CA TYR A 102 11.61 1.62 5.88
C TYR A 102 12.85 0.72 5.95
N THR A 103 14.06 1.29 5.90
CA THR A 103 15.30 0.53 6.09
C THR A 103 15.41 -0.01 7.51
N ASN A 104 15.08 0.81 8.52
CA ASN A 104 15.08 0.33 9.90
C ASN A 104 13.93 -0.64 10.18
N ALA A 105 12.76 -0.41 9.59
CA ALA A 105 11.63 -1.34 9.65
C ALA A 105 12.03 -2.73 9.11
N ILE A 106 12.72 -2.80 7.97
CA ILE A 106 13.29 -4.05 7.42
C ILE A 106 14.21 -4.73 8.45
N ASN A 107 15.10 -3.98 9.10
CA ASN A 107 16.04 -4.54 10.08
C ASN A 107 15.33 -5.11 11.31
N HIS A 108 14.21 -4.52 11.73
CA HIS A 108 13.43 -5.02 12.86
C HIS A 108 12.56 -6.22 12.51
N PHE A 109 11.91 -6.24 11.35
CA PHE A 109 11.07 -7.37 10.94
C PHE A 109 11.88 -8.61 10.54
N LYS A 110 13.03 -8.43 9.88
CA LYS A 110 13.80 -9.53 9.28
C LYS A 110 14.16 -10.65 10.27
N PRO A 111 14.70 -10.39 11.49
CA PRO A 111 15.01 -11.43 12.46
C PRO A 111 13.83 -12.33 12.80
N VAL A 112 12.62 -11.78 12.89
CA VAL A 112 11.40 -12.54 13.20
C VAL A 112 11.02 -13.46 12.04
N THR A 113 11.19 -13.02 10.80
CA THR A 113 10.89 -13.83 9.61
C THR A 113 11.83 -15.04 9.47
N GLU A 114 13.03 -14.94 10.03
CA GLU A 114 14.07 -15.98 9.97
C GLU A 114 13.88 -17.09 11.02
N ILE A 115 12.85 -17.01 11.87
CA ILE A 115 12.46 -18.11 12.77
C ILE A 115 12.00 -19.32 11.93
N ILE A 116 12.86 -20.34 11.86
CA ILE A 116 12.68 -21.49 10.95
C ILE A 116 11.48 -22.37 11.37
N ASN A 117 11.11 -22.40 12.66
CA ASN A 117 10.02 -23.23 13.17
C ASN A 117 9.28 -22.54 14.34
N PRO A 118 8.34 -21.61 14.08
CA PRO A 118 7.54 -21.01 15.14
C PRO A 118 6.68 -22.08 15.82
N SER A 119 6.93 -22.29 17.10
CA SER A 119 6.41 -23.40 17.90
C SER A 119 5.15 -23.01 18.67
N THR A 120 5.04 -21.74 19.06
CA THR A 120 3.89 -21.20 19.81
C THR A 120 2.91 -20.44 18.90
N PRO A 121 1.64 -20.28 19.29
CA PRO A 121 0.70 -19.40 18.58
C PRO A 121 1.23 -17.97 18.44
N ASN A 122 1.85 -17.42 19.49
CA ASN A 122 2.38 -16.06 19.49
C ASN A 122 3.53 -15.91 18.48
N GLU A 123 4.48 -16.84 18.44
CA GLU A 123 5.56 -16.83 17.45
C GLU A 123 5.03 -16.91 16.01
N LYS A 124 3.95 -17.67 15.78
CA LYS A 124 3.31 -17.75 14.45
C LYS A 124 2.64 -16.42 14.07
N THR A 125 1.95 -15.78 15.02
CA THR A 125 1.34 -14.46 14.86
C THR A 125 2.42 -13.41 14.57
N ALA A 126 3.46 -13.32 15.41
CA ALA A 126 4.57 -12.38 15.24
C ALA A 126 5.29 -12.58 13.91
N LYS A 127 5.55 -13.84 13.50
CA LYS A 127 6.15 -14.11 12.19
C LYS A 127 5.24 -13.68 11.03
N GLN A 128 3.93 -13.92 11.10
CA GLN A 128 3.01 -13.48 10.05
C GLN A 128 2.94 -11.96 9.95
N GLU A 129 2.90 -11.25 11.08
CA GLU A 129 2.93 -9.79 11.14
C GLU A 129 4.26 -9.23 10.61
N ALA A 130 5.39 -9.82 11.00
CA ALA A 130 6.70 -9.43 10.50
C ALA A 130 6.82 -9.64 8.97
N LEU A 131 6.27 -10.72 8.41
CA LEU A 131 6.26 -10.93 6.97
C LEU A 131 5.40 -9.89 6.23
N SER A 132 4.23 -9.54 6.77
CA SER A 132 3.40 -8.44 6.26
C SER A 132 4.16 -7.12 6.29
N GLY A 133 4.71 -6.74 7.45
CA GLY A 133 5.45 -5.50 7.64
C GLY A 133 6.72 -5.43 6.80
N LEU A 134 7.44 -6.54 6.64
CA LEU A 134 8.63 -6.62 5.78
C LEU A 134 8.27 -6.44 4.31
N GLY A 135 7.16 -7.05 3.85
CA GLY A 135 6.63 -6.86 2.50
C GLY A 135 6.30 -5.39 2.21
N TRP A 136 5.59 -4.74 3.14
CA TRP A 136 5.30 -3.30 3.04
C TRP A 136 6.56 -2.45 3.06
N SER A 137 7.52 -2.79 3.91
CA SER A 137 8.78 -2.04 4.00
C SER A 137 9.57 -2.13 2.70
N TYR A 138 9.68 -3.30 2.07
CA TYR A 138 10.27 -3.43 0.74
C TYR A 138 9.49 -2.66 -0.34
N TYR A 139 8.17 -2.78 -0.34
CA TYR A 139 7.31 -2.04 -1.27
C TYR A 139 7.53 -0.52 -1.17
N MET A 140 7.65 0.01 0.04
CA MET A 140 7.89 1.43 0.28
C MET A 140 9.33 1.84 -0.03
N ASN A 141 10.29 0.95 0.20
CA ASN A 141 11.71 1.18 -0.05
C ASN A 141 12.13 1.03 -1.53
N LYS A 142 11.19 0.70 -2.44
CA LYS A 142 11.48 0.45 -3.87
C LYS A 142 12.18 1.60 -4.63
N ASN A 143 12.07 2.82 -4.12
CA ASN A 143 12.69 4.01 -4.71
C ASN A 143 13.96 4.47 -3.97
N SER A 144 14.41 3.77 -2.93
CA SER A 144 15.70 4.09 -2.31
C SER A 144 16.83 3.51 -3.16
N GLY A 145 17.86 4.32 -3.43
CA GLY A 145 18.91 4.03 -4.41
C GLY A 145 19.85 2.84 -4.10
N GLY A 146 19.43 1.86 -3.29
CA GLY A 146 20.21 0.67 -2.95
C GLY A 146 19.95 -0.53 -3.86
N ALA A 147 18.69 -0.81 -4.22
CA ALA A 147 18.30 -1.91 -5.10
C ALA A 147 17.40 -1.40 -6.24
N SER A 148 17.30 -2.13 -7.34
CA SER A 148 16.35 -1.78 -8.40
C SER A 148 14.92 -1.82 -7.84
N ALA A 149 14.04 -0.95 -8.34
CA ALA A 149 12.64 -0.96 -7.93
C ALA A 149 11.99 -2.33 -8.15
N GLN A 150 12.33 -3.02 -9.24
CA GLN A 150 11.83 -4.37 -9.52
C GLN A 150 12.26 -5.37 -8.45
N ASN A 151 13.54 -5.39 -8.05
CA ASN A 151 14.01 -6.31 -7.02
C ASN A 151 13.27 -6.09 -5.68
N GLN A 152 12.95 -4.84 -5.36
CA GLN A 152 12.20 -4.49 -4.14
C GLN A 152 10.74 -4.95 -4.22
N LEU A 153 10.11 -4.84 -5.38
CA LEU A 153 8.77 -5.39 -5.63
C LEU A 153 8.76 -6.92 -5.56
N ASP A 154 9.79 -7.58 -6.08
CA ASP A 154 9.95 -9.04 -6.04
C ASP A 154 10.13 -9.53 -4.59
N MET A 155 10.98 -8.88 -3.81
CA MET A 155 11.12 -9.19 -2.37
C MET A 155 9.83 -8.91 -1.59
N ALA A 156 9.12 -7.83 -1.91
CA ALA A 156 7.86 -7.51 -1.25
C ALA A 156 6.79 -8.58 -1.54
N ILE A 157 6.63 -8.99 -2.80
CA ILE A 157 5.62 -9.99 -3.16
C ILE A 157 5.93 -11.36 -2.58
N ASP A 158 7.21 -11.74 -2.49
CA ASP A 158 7.63 -12.98 -1.83
C ASP A 158 7.20 -12.98 -0.37
N LYS A 159 7.40 -11.86 0.34
CA LYS A 159 7.04 -11.76 1.77
C LYS A 159 5.55 -11.70 2.02
N PHE A 160 4.79 -11.00 1.18
CA PHE A 160 3.34 -11.06 1.24
C PHE A 160 2.80 -12.47 0.97
N THR A 161 3.37 -13.17 -0.02
CA THR A 161 2.96 -14.54 -0.36
C THR A 161 3.30 -15.50 0.77
N GLU A 162 4.47 -15.37 1.39
CA GLU A 162 4.87 -16.14 2.57
C GLU A 162 3.89 -15.90 3.73
N ALA A 163 3.56 -14.64 4.04
CA ALA A 163 2.59 -14.30 5.08
C ALA A 163 1.22 -14.94 4.82
N ILE A 164 0.74 -14.93 3.57
CA ILE A 164 -0.56 -15.50 3.19
C ILE A 164 -0.55 -17.03 3.31
N ASN A 165 0.56 -17.67 2.88
CA ASN A 165 0.72 -19.12 2.92
C ASN A 165 0.86 -19.69 4.33
N MET A 166 1.19 -18.86 5.34
CA MET A 166 1.15 -19.27 6.74
C MET A 166 -0.27 -19.58 7.25
N GLY A 167 -1.33 -19.18 6.54
CA GLY A 167 -2.71 -19.37 6.98
C GLY A 167 -3.18 -18.27 7.94
N SER A 168 -4.22 -18.51 8.74
CA SER A 168 -4.85 -17.47 9.58
C SER A 168 -4.32 -17.47 11.01
N HIS A 169 -3.16 -16.85 11.24
CA HIS A 169 -2.60 -16.61 12.59
C HIS A 169 -2.85 -15.19 13.09
N SER A 170 -2.81 -14.20 12.18
CA SER A 170 -3.22 -12.81 12.39
C SER A 170 -4.13 -12.38 11.24
N ALA A 171 -5.39 -12.07 11.56
CA ALA A 171 -6.39 -11.66 10.56
C ALA A 171 -6.02 -10.32 9.90
N ASN A 172 -5.39 -9.43 10.65
CA ASN A 172 -4.90 -8.15 10.15
C ASN A 172 -3.72 -8.39 9.21
N ALA A 173 -2.68 -9.10 9.65
CA ALA A 173 -1.48 -9.35 8.83
C ALA A 173 -1.79 -10.04 7.50
N ILE A 174 -2.70 -11.02 7.47
CA ILE A 174 -3.07 -11.67 6.20
C ILE A 174 -3.83 -10.73 5.26
N ASN A 175 -4.70 -9.85 5.79
CA ASN A 175 -5.40 -8.87 4.99
C ASN A 175 -4.45 -7.78 4.48
N GLU A 176 -3.56 -7.27 5.33
CA GLU A 176 -2.50 -6.35 4.94
C GLU A 176 -1.60 -6.94 3.84
N ALA A 177 -1.22 -8.21 3.96
CA ALA A 177 -0.40 -8.89 2.97
C ALA A 177 -1.12 -9.08 1.62
N ARG A 178 -2.40 -9.46 1.64
CA ARG A 178 -3.23 -9.55 0.43
C ARG A 178 -3.37 -8.21 -0.25
N LEU A 179 -3.61 -7.15 0.53
CA LEU A 179 -3.72 -5.81 0.00
C LEU A 179 -2.38 -5.35 -0.62
N GLY A 180 -1.27 -5.55 0.09
CA GLY A 180 0.07 -5.24 -0.41
C GLY A 180 0.40 -5.96 -1.72
N ALA A 181 0.11 -7.26 -1.79
CA ALA A 181 0.23 -8.05 -3.01
C ALA A 181 -0.63 -7.48 -4.15
N ALA A 182 -1.88 -7.12 -3.87
CA ALA A 182 -2.77 -6.52 -4.87
C ALA A 182 -2.23 -5.20 -5.43
N TYR A 183 -1.67 -4.33 -4.59
CA TYR A 183 -1.02 -3.09 -5.05
C TYR A 183 0.15 -3.38 -5.98
N ILE A 184 1.02 -4.33 -5.65
CA ILE A 184 2.16 -4.70 -6.50
C ILE A 184 1.67 -5.22 -7.86
N TYR A 185 0.62 -6.06 -7.87
CA TYR A 185 0.07 -6.58 -9.13
C TYR A 185 -0.66 -5.51 -9.96
N LEU A 186 -1.32 -4.54 -9.33
CA LEU A 186 -1.86 -3.37 -10.03
C LEU A 186 -0.74 -2.58 -10.73
N LEU A 187 0.38 -2.37 -10.05
CA LEU A 187 1.52 -1.61 -10.58
C LEU A 187 2.27 -2.32 -11.69
N THR A 188 2.30 -3.64 -11.65
CA THR A 188 2.95 -4.48 -12.65
C THR A 188 1.99 -4.92 -13.76
N ASN A 189 0.77 -4.36 -13.78
CA ASN A 189 -0.29 -4.62 -14.77
C ASN A 189 -0.81 -6.07 -14.80
N ASP A 190 -0.66 -6.85 -13.72
CA ASP A 190 -1.33 -8.15 -13.55
C ASP A 190 -2.67 -7.97 -12.82
N PHE A 191 -3.62 -7.36 -13.51
CA PHE A 191 -4.94 -7.05 -12.96
C PHE A 191 -5.73 -8.31 -12.58
N SER A 192 -5.38 -9.47 -13.16
CA SER A 192 -5.99 -10.74 -12.81
C SER A 192 -5.62 -11.16 -11.39
N ARG A 193 -4.32 -11.17 -11.09
CA ARG A 193 -3.86 -11.47 -9.72
C ARG A 193 -4.29 -10.41 -8.72
N ALA A 194 -4.23 -9.13 -9.09
CA ALA A 194 -4.68 -8.05 -8.22
C ALA A 194 -6.14 -8.25 -7.76
N ALA A 195 -7.04 -8.54 -8.71
CA ALA A 195 -8.45 -8.79 -8.38
C ALA A 195 -8.62 -10.01 -7.47
N ASN A 196 -7.87 -11.09 -7.71
CA ASN A 196 -7.95 -12.30 -6.87
C ASN A 196 -7.56 -12.00 -5.43
N TYR A 197 -6.48 -11.24 -5.21
CA TYR A 197 -6.07 -10.84 -3.85
C TYR A 197 -7.10 -9.93 -3.19
N LEU A 198 -7.62 -8.92 -3.90
CA LEU A 198 -8.65 -8.02 -3.39
C LEU A 198 -9.95 -8.75 -3.04
N GLN A 199 -10.39 -9.71 -3.85
CA GLN A 199 -11.58 -10.53 -3.56
C GLN A 199 -11.38 -11.46 -2.36
N SER A 200 -10.14 -11.87 -2.09
CA SER A 200 -9.81 -12.75 -0.96
C SER A 200 -9.70 -12.01 0.38
N LEU A 201 -9.78 -10.67 0.37
CA LEU A 201 -9.76 -9.87 1.59
C LEU A 201 -11.01 -10.15 2.43
N ASN A 202 -10.82 -10.40 3.72
CA ASN A 202 -11.93 -10.43 4.65
C ASN A 202 -12.29 -8.99 5.04
N THR A 203 -13.24 -8.40 4.32
CA THR A 203 -13.59 -6.98 4.44
C THR A 203 -14.27 -6.60 5.75
N GLU A 204 -14.82 -7.56 6.50
CA GLU A 204 -15.49 -7.29 7.77
C GLU A 204 -14.50 -6.87 8.89
N ASN A 205 -13.23 -7.25 8.76
CA ASN A 205 -12.20 -7.01 9.78
C ASN A 205 -11.17 -5.93 9.37
N ILE A 206 -11.36 -5.27 8.23
CA ILE A 206 -10.32 -4.39 7.66
C ILE A 206 -10.17 -3.06 8.39
N SER A 207 -11.21 -2.62 9.09
CA SER A 207 -11.15 -1.46 9.99
C SER A 207 -10.17 -1.64 11.16
N GLN A 208 -9.62 -2.84 11.36
CA GLN A 208 -8.62 -3.17 12.37
C GLN A 208 -7.19 -3.25 11.82
N ASN A 209 -6.93 -2.88 10.56
CA ASN A 209 -5.55 -2.79 10.06
C ASN A 209 -4.84 -1.60 10.70
N GLU A 210 -4.28 -1.83 11.89
CA GLU A 210 -3.68 -0.80 12.76
C GLU A 210 -2.54 -0.05 12.08
N HIS A 211 -1.84 -0.69 11.13
CA HIS A 211 -0.62 -0.14 10.53
C HIS A 211 -0.83 0.59 9.21
N LEU A 212 -1.90 0.28 8.48
CA LEU A 212 -2.12 0.80 7.13
C LEU A 212 -3.10 1.98 7.06
N GLY A 213 -3.55 2.48 8.22
CA GLY A 213 -4.43 3.64 8.34
C GLY A 213 -5.89 3.33 7.94
N ASN A 214 -6.64 4.37 7.56
CA ASN A 214 -8.08 4.35 7.29
C ASN A 214 -8.47 3.62 5.99
N LEU A 215 -7.89 2.45 5.71
CA LEU A 215 -8.41 1.56 4.69
C LEU A 215 -9.70 0.96 5.22
N ASP A 216 -10.82 1.43 4.70
CA ASP A 216 -12.12 0.87 4.98
C ASP A 216 -12.59 -0.06 3.85
N GLN A 217 -13.71 -0.72 4.07
CA GLN A 217 -14.33 -1.60 3.08
C GLN A 217 -14.63 -0.87 1.75
N SER A 218 -14.98 0.42 1.79
CA SER A 218 -15.26 1.20 0.59
C SER A 218 -14.03 1.36 -0.30
N HIS A 219 -12.84 1.54 0.29
CA HIS A 219 -11.58 1.66 -0.47
C HIS A 219 -11.26 0.38 -1.24
N ILE A 220 -11.53 -0.78 -0.65
CA ILE A 220 -11.27 -2.08 -1.31
C ILE A 220 -12.23 -2.31 -2.46
N HIS A 221 -13.53 -2.04 -2.26
CA HIS A 221 -14.49 -2.14 -3.36
C HIS A 221 -14.17 -1.14 -4.48
N ALA A 222 -13.68 0.06 -4.15
CA ALA A 222 -13.23 1.02 -5.15
C ALA A 222 -12.01 0.50 -5.93
N LEU A 223 -10.98 -0.02 -5.24
CA LEU A 223 -9.82 -0.64 -5.89
C LEU A 223 -10.21 -1.84 -6.76
N LEU A 224 -11.14 -2.67 -6.30
CA LEU A 224 -11.63 -3.81 -7.07
C LEU A 224 -12.43 -3.35 -8.30
N ALA A 225 -13.24 -2.30 -8.17
CA ALA A 225 -13.92 -1.67 -9.30
C ALA A 225 -12.94 -1.16 -10.36
N TYR A 226 -11.88 -0.47 -9.93
CA TYR A 226 -10.83 0.02 -10.81
C TYR A 226 -10.08 -1.15 -11.48
N THR A 227 -9.78 -2.21 -10.72
CA THR A 227 -9.12 -3.42 -11.26
C THR A 227 -9.97 -4.11 -12.33
N TYR A 228 -11.29 -4.22 -12.12
CA TYR A 228 -12.20 -4.77 -13.13
C TYR A 228 -12.33 -3.88 -14.36
N TYR A 229 -12.34 -2.56 -14.17
CA TYR A 229 -12.33 -1.61 -15.26
C TYR A 229 -11.09 -1.77 -16.15
N LEU A 230 -9.90 -1.93 -15.55
CA LEU A 230 -8.65 -2.18 -16.28
C LEU A 230 -8.62 -3.54 -17.02
N ARG A 231 -9.57 -4.43 -16.73
CA ARG A 231 -9.77 -5.72 -17.39
C ARG A 231 -10.91 -5.70 -18.43
N ASP A 232 -11.48 -4.54 -18.72
CA ASP A 232 -12.67 -4.37 -19.56
C ASP A 232 -13.91 -5.12 -19.02
N GLU A 233 -13.97 -5.40 -17.70
CA GLU A 233 -15.09 -6.07 -17.03
C GLU A 233 -16.10 -5.05 -16.48
N THR A 234 -16.66 -4.21 -17.36
CA THR A 234 -17.47 -3.02 -16.99
C THR A 234 -18.65 -3.30 -16.07
N ILE A 235 -19.31 -4.46 -16.20
CA ILE A 235 -20.44 -4.83 -15.33
C ILE A 235 -19.95 -5.00 -13.89
N LYS A 236 -18.91 -5.81 -13.69
CA LYS A 236 -18.32 -6.04 -12.36
C LYS A 236 -17.70 -4.77 -11.79
N ALA A 237 -17.07 -3.95 -12.64
CA ALA A 237 -16.54 -2.67 -12.22
C ALA A 237 -17.64 -1.77 -11.63
N ASN A 238 -18.79 -1.66 -12.29
CA ASN A 238 -19.92 -0.87 -11.80
C ASN A 238 -20.53 -1.46 -10.53
N GLU A 239 -20.70 -2.78 -10.45
CA GLU A 239 -21.21 -3.44 -9.24
C GLU A 239 -20.35 -3.12 -8.00
N GLN A 240 -19.03 -3.23 -8.12
CA GLN A 240 -18.13 -2.94 -7.02
C GLN A 240 -18.10 -1.44 -6.69
N LEU A 241 -18.19 -0.57 -7.70
CA LEU A 241 -18.27 0.85 -7.48
C LEU A 241 -19.54 1.24 -6.73
N ASP A 242 -20.69 0.65 -7.06
CA ASP A 242 -21.94 0.90 -6.35
C ASP A 242 -21.86 0.48 -4.87
N ILE A 243 -21.20 -0.65 -4.58
CA ILE A 243 -20.91 -1.06 -3.19
C ILE A 243 -20.00 -0.05 -2.49
N ALA A 244 -18.93 0.40 -3.15
CA ALA A 244 -18.03 1.40 -2.57
C ALA A 244 -18.76 2.72 -2.23
N ILE A 245 -19.65 3.17 -3.12
CA ILE A 245 -20.45 4.40 -2.94
C ILE A 245 -21.46 4.25 -1.79
N SER A 246 -22.09 3.09 -1.66
CA SER A 246 -23.06 2.85 -0.59
C SER A 246 -22.41 2.83 0.80
N LEU A 247 -21.16 2.38 0.86
CA LEU A 247 -20.35 2.37 2.08
C LEU A 247 -19.76 3.75 2.41
N SER A 248 -19.27 4.48 1.40
CA SER A 248 -18.67 5.81 1.60
C SER A 248 -18.79 6.68 0.35
N SER A 249 -19.87 7.46 0.27
CA SER A 249 -20.14 8.34 -0.88
C SER A 249 -19.25 9.59 -0.94
N THR A 250 -18.59 9.94 0.18
CA THR A 250 -17.73 11.12 0.32
C THR A 250 -16.24 10.81 0.20
N SER A 251 -15.85 9.53 0.15
CA SER A 251 -14.45 9.15 -0.03
C SER A 251 -13.88 9.73 -1.34
N SER A 252 -12.74 10.41 -1.23
CA SER A 252 -12.05 11.00 -2.37
C SER A 252 -11.63 9.94 -3.38
N LEU A 253 -11.14 8.78 -2.90
CA LEU A 253 -10.80 7.64 -3.74
C LEU A 253 -12.01 7.14 -4.52
N VAL A 254 -13.13 6.90 -3.83
CA VAL A 254 -14.38 6.42 -4.45
C VAL A 254 -14.84 7.39 -5.54
N ASN A 255 -14.75 8.70 -5.29
CA ASN A 255 -15.13 9.71 -6.26
C ASN A 255 -14.17 9.79 -7.46
N SER A 256 -12.86 9.67 -7.25
CA SER A 256 -11.88 9.60 -8.35
C SER A 256 -12.12 8.37 -9.23
N ILE A 257 -12.33 7.20 -8.63
CA ILE A 257 -12.60 5.96 -9.38
C ILE A 257 -13.95 6.05 -10.09
N ARG A 258 -14.97 6.65 -9.47
CA ARG A 258 -16.27 6.90 -10.12
C ARG A 258 -16.10 7.69 -11.41
N GLN A 259 -15.31 8.77 -11.40
CA GLN A 259 -15.05 9.58 -12.58
C GLN A 259 -14.38 8.76 -13.69
N ILE A 260 -13.44 7.87 -13.34
CA ILE A 260 -12.75 7.02 -14.32
C ILE A 260 -13.70 5.98 -14.93
N VAL A 261 -14.45 5.26 -14.08
CA VAL A 261 -15.28 4.13 -14.48
C VAL A 261 -16.54 4.59 -15.25
N ARG A 262 -17.08 5.77 -14.95
CA ARG A 262 -18.38 6.24 -15.49
C ARG A 262 -18.29 7.34 -16.55
N ASN A 263 -17.14 7.96 -16.79
CA ASN A 263 -17.01 9.00 -17.82
C ASN A 263 -16.58 8.47 -19.20
N GLN A 264 -16.79 7.18 -19.48
CA GLN A 264 -16.76 6.61 -20.84
C GLN A 264 -18.17 6.50 -21.41
#